data_AF-R9XDJ9-F1
#
_entry.id   AF-R9XDJ9-F1
#
_cell.length_a   1.000
_cell.length_b   1.000
_cell.length_c   1.000
_cell.angle_alpha   90.00
_cell.angle_beta   90.00
_cell.angle_gamma   90.00
#
_symmetry.space_group_name_H-M   'P 1'
#
loop_
_entity.id
_entity.type
_entity.pdbx_description
1 polymer ?
#
loop_
_entity_poly.entity_id
_entity_poly.type
_entity_poly.pdbx_seq_one_letter_code
_entity_poly.pdbx_strand_id
1 'polypeptide(L)'
;MAYREMNGTGSTPRTPEHAGPDQDIHMKEVKRIPEQEMLDLELNPDLESDGGDEGEVGQEEEDSKGHTAGTQSSKRTLDDSIDEVFDHSADFQPRINVHSPFASTEQLSQAGQRPTQSRRRLSSSQQSKFVSYCDEQLMYVQRKMVQNRGLNVNQGYASLVDLILDLKKLVDFIWFSIDGCSNTEVLLGQGIERRVAEDYEGTQNTNFGQSYYLIRISDDFLDYMDKFSLEELDDESRRSTLSRLFKMLLILDKIFARLIDGAVPGQYKLSGTDKVRLSGIAERTRVKVPNMLERAHIRGYHYEVTKIYEETLDRCG
;
A
#
# COMPACT_ATOMS: atom_id res chain seq x y z
N MET A 1 -48.70 -41.57 39.90
CA MET A 1 -47.28 -41.15 39.83
C MET A 1 -46.49 -42.28 39.20
N ALA A 2 -46.05 -42.10 37.95
CA ALA A 2 -44.93 -42.81 37.34
C ALA A 2 -44.63 -42.08 36.01
N TYR A 3 -43.49 -41.40 35.96
CA TYR A 3 -43.02 -40.68 34.78
C TYR A 3 -42.57 -41.67 33.70
N ARG A 4 -42.98 -41.40 32.47
CA ARG A 4 -42.61 -42.13 31.25
C ARG A 4 -41.30 -41.54 30.72
N GLU A 5 -40.18 -42.23 30.95
CA GLU A 5 -38.89 -41.90 30.35
C GLU A 5 -38.92 -42.20 28.84
N MET A 6 -38.57 -41.19 28.04
CA MET A 6 -38.34 -41.32 26.61
C MET A 6 -36.87 -41.68 26.36
N ASN A 7 -36.62 -42.88 25.83
CA ASN A 7 -35.33 -43.26 25.26
C ASN A 7 -35.22 -42.70 23.83
N GLY A 8 -34.55 -41.56 23.69
CA GLY A 8 -34.06 -41.04 22.41
C GLY A 8 -32.54 -41.15 22.37
N THR A 9 -32.01 -42.22 21.80
CA THR A 9 -30.57 -42.41 21.55
C THR A 9 -30.11 -41.53 20.39
N GLY A 10 -29.64 -40.32 20.68
CA GLY A 10 -28.92 -39.48 19.71
C GLY A 10 -27.43 -39.86 19.66
N SER A 11 -27.07 -40.81 18.79
CA SER A 11 -25.66 -41.13 18.50
C SER A 11 -25.03 -39.98 17.71
N THR A 12 -23.95 -39.40 18.22
CA THR A 12 -23.12 -38.48 17.44
C THR A 12 -22.48 -39.23 16.26
N PRO A 13 -22.41 -38.63 15.05
CA PRO A 13 -21.75 -39.26 13.91
C PRO A 13 -20.25 -39.37 14.18
N ARG A 14 -19.67 -40.53 13.90
CA ARG A 14 -18.21 -40.75 14.01
C ARG A 14 -17.48 -39.91 12.98
N THR A 15 -16.46 -39.19 13.43
CA THR A 15 -15.52 -38.47 12.57
C THR A 15 -14.80 -39.46 11.64
N PRO A 16 -14.64 -39.16 10.34
CA PRO A 16 -13.92 -40.02 9.42
C PRO A 16 -12.46 -40.20 9.86
N GLU A 17 -11.93 -41.42 9.76
CA GLU A 17 -10.52 -41.69 10.03
C GLU A 17 -9.64 -41.09 8.91
N HIS A 18 -8.63 -40.33 9.30
CA HIS A 18 -7.64 -39.79 8.35
C HIS A 18 -6.65 -40.89 7.93
N ALA A 19 -6.26 -40.88 6.66
CA ALA A 19 -5.22 -41.77 6.14
C ALA A 19 -3.87 -41.54 6.86
N GLY A 20 -3.10 -42.60 7.06
CA GLY A 20 -1.78 -42.54 7.68
C GLY A 20 -0.71 -41.89 6.79
N PRO A 21 0.50 -41.62 7.33
CA PRO A 21 1.54 -40.83 6.65
C PRO A 21 2.01 -41.38 5.30
N ASP A 22 1.91 -42.70 5.08
CA ASP A 22 2.42 -43.38 3.87
C ASP A 22 1.29 -44.04 3.04
N GLN A 23 0.06 -43.54 3.14
CA GLN A 23 -1.09 -44.07 2.41
C GLN A 23 -1.62 -43.08 1.37
N ASP A 24 -1.42 -43.40 0.09
CA ASP A 24 -2.01 -42.66 -1.02
C ASP A 24 -3.50 -42.97 -1.18
N ILE A 25 -4.34 -41.94 -1.09
CA ILE A 25 -5.80 -42.07 -1.24
C ILE A 25 -6.12 -42.10 -2.74
N HIS A 26 -6.61 -43.24 -3.25
CA HIS A 26 -7.11 -43.33 -4.62
C HIS A 26 -8.41 -42.52 -4.77
N MET A 27 -8.35 -41.28 -5.27
CA MET A 27 -9.48 -40.34 -5.46
C MET A 27 -10.54 -40.77 -6.49
N LYS A 28 -10.62 -42.05 -6.88
CA LYS A 28 -11.55 -42.52 -7.93
C LYS A 28 -13.00 -42.65 -7.45
N GLU A 29 -13.27 -42.53 -6.15
CA GLU A 29 -14.61 -42.66 -5.56
C GLU A 29 -15.07 -41.41 -4.78
N VAL A 30 -14.66 -40.21 -5.19
CA VAL A 30 -15.35 -39.00 -4.72
C VAL A 30 -16.71 -38.96 -5.40
N LYS A 31 -17.78 -39.32 -4.67
CA LYS A 31 -19.15 -39.12 -5.13
C LYS A 31 -19.35 -37.62 -5.33
N ARG A 32 -19.52 -37.19 -6.58
CA ARG A 32 -19.96 -35.83 -6.88
C ARG A 32 -21.34 -35.64 -6.26
N ILE A 33 -21.49 -34.55 -5.53
CA ILE A 33 -22.78 -34.13 -4.99
C ILE A 33 -23.71 -33.91 -6.21
N PRO A 34 -24.91 -34.52 -6.26
CA PRO A 34 -25.87 -34.28 -7.32
C PRO A 34 -26.21 -32.79 -7.39
N GLU A 35 -26.38 -32.23 -8.58
CA GLU A 35 -26.64 -30.79 -8.78
C GLU A 35 -27.89 -30.30 -8.02
N GLN A 36 -28.84 -31.20 -7.74
CA GLN A 36 -30.03 -30.93 -6.93
C GLN A 36 -29.74 -30.72 -5.42
N GLU A 37 -28.71 -31.37 -4.85
CA GLU A 37 -28.28 -31.12 -3.45
C GLU A 37 -27.45 -29.83 -3.32
N MET A 38 -26.84 -29.35 -4.42
CA MET A 38 -26.16 -28.05 -4.45
C MET A 38 -27.12 -26.86 -4.40
N LEU A 39 -28.36 -27.03 -4.88
CA LEU A 39 -29.40 -26.00 -4.88
C LEU A 39 -30.05 -25.80 -3.50
N ASP A 40 -30.05 -26.83 -2.64
CA ASP A 40 -30.57 -26.74 -1.26
C ASP A 40 -29.58 -26.11 -0.26
N LEU A 41 -28.37 -25.77 -0.70
CA LEU A 41 -27.36 -25.05 0.10
C LEU A 41 -27.57 -23.52 -0.01
N GLU A 42 -28.72 -23.03 0.43
CA GLU A 42 -28.99 -21.60 0.61
C GLU A 42 -28.14 -21.06 1.77
N LEU A 43 -26.96 -20.53 1.45
CA LEU A 43 -26.00 -19.99 2.42
C LEU A 43 -26.35 -18.59 2.96
N ASN A 44 -27.56 -18.07 2.73
CA ASN A 44 -28.06 -16.81 3.32
C ASN A 44 -29.60 -16.68 3.16
N PRO A 45 -30.42 -17.24 4.08
CA PRO A 45 -31.89 -17.14 4.01
C PRO A 45 -32.47 -15.81 4.53
N ASP A 46 -31.65 -14.77 4.73
CA ASP A 46 -32.05 -13.56 5.47
C ASP A 46 -31.70 -12.23 4.75
N LEU A 47 -31.62 -12.26 3.41
CA LEU A 47 -31.34 -11.06 2.59
C LEU A 47 -32.37 -10.76 1.50
N GLU A 48 -33.59 -11.29 1.61
CA GLU A 48 -34.73 -10.85 0.79
C GLU A 48 -35.94 -10.47 1.64
N SER A 49 -36.01 -9.18 1.97
CA SER A 49 -37.27 -8.49 2.23
C SER A 49 -37.08 -7.01 1.87
N ASP A 50 -37.49 -6.68 0.64
CA ASP A 50 -38.08 -5.41 0.16
C ASP A 50 -37.47 -5.05 -1.21
N GLY A 51 -38.10 -5.17 -2.38
CA GLY A 51 -39.46 -5.53 -2.78
C GLY A 51 -39.64 -5.11 -4.24
N GLY A 52 -40.07 -6.03 -5.11
CA GLY A 52 -40.60 -5.80 -6.47
C GLY A 52 -39.57 -5.45 -7.56
N ASP A 53 -39.67 -5.90 -8.81
CA ASP A 53 -40.79 -6.52 -9.53
C ASP A 53 -40.25 -7.14 -10.84
N GLU A 54 -40.98 -8.14 -11.32
CA GLU A 54 -40.84 -9.10 -12.43
C GLU A 54 -40.61 -8.44 -13.83
N GLY A 55 -40.19 -9.06 -14.94
CA GLY A 55 -40.02 -10.44 -15.45
C GLY A 55 -39.29 -10.37 -16.82
N GLU A 56 -38.55 -11.39 -17.25
CA GLU A 56 -38.92 -12.54 -18.11
C GLU A 56 -38.79 -12.34 -19.66
N VAL A 57 -37.69 -12.90 -20.21
CA VAL A 57 -37.47 -13.72 -21.43
C VAL A 57 -38.09 -13.39 -22.82
N GLY A 58 -37.21 -13.22 -23.85
CA GLY A 58 -37.20 -14.07 -25.09
C GLY A 58 -37.78 -13.59 -26.44
N GLN A 59 -36.87 -13.28 -27.40
CA GLN A 59 -36.80 -13.56 -28.87
C GLN A 59 -38.01 -13.48 -29.87
N GLU A 60 -37.80 -12.62 -30.89
CA GLU A 60 -37.80 -12.79 -32.38
C GLU A 60 -39.07 -12.96 -33.29
N GLU A 61 -39.02 -12.17 -34.39
CA GLU A 61 -39.61 -12.22 -35.77
C GLU A 61 -41.09 -11.83 -36.04
N GLU A 62 -41.35 -10.71 -36.75
CA GLU A 62 -41.67 -10.52 -38.20
C GLU A 62 -43.05 -11.12 -38.63
N ASP A 63 -43.97 -10.49 -39.38
CA ASP A 63 -43.90 -9.47 -40.43
C ASP A 63 -45.32 -8.89 -40.78
N SER A 64 -45.31 -7.65 -41.33
CA SER A 64 -46.20 -7.07 -42.35
C SER A 64 -47.66 -6.57 -42.13
N LYS A 65 -47.76 -5.22 -42.23
CA LYS A 65 -48.66 -4.36 -43.05
C LYS A 65 -50.06 -3.94 -42.56
N GLY A 66 -50.09 -2.72 -41.98
CA GLY A 66 -50.58 -1.53 -42.72
C GLY A 66 -51.91 -0.89 -42.29
N HIS A 67 -51.85 0.26 -41.58
CA HIS A 67 -52.57 1.54 -41.82
C HIS A 67 -52.16 2.55 -40.71
N THR A 68 -51.32 3.56 -41.03
CA THR A 68 -51.63 5.01 -41.18
C THR A 68 -51.55 5.87 -39.90
N ALA A 69 -50.67 6.89 -39.96
CA ALA A 69 -50.37 8.00 -39.02
C ALA A 69 -49.62 7.60 -37.73
N GLY A 70 -48.30 7.81 -37.53
CA GLY A 70 -47.28 8.74 -38.04
C GLY A 70 -46.54 9.24 -36.77
N THR A 71 -45.25 8.98 -36.50
CA THR A 71 -44.04 9.09 -37.33
C THR A 71 -42.98 8.07 -36.87
N GLN A 72 -42.24 7.52 -37.84
CA GLN A 72 -41.50 6.27 -37.82
C GLN A 72 -40.05 6.40 -37.31
N SER A 73 -39.57 5.37 -36.58
CA SER A 73 -38.16 5.10 -36.33
C SER A 73 -37.55 4.35 -37.52
N SER A 74 -36.39 4.80 -38.03
CA SER A 74 -35.32 3.92 -38.56
C SER A 74 -34.08 4.66 -39.05
N LYS A 75 -32.93 4.12 -38.63
CA LYS A 75 -31.62 3.99 -39.30
C LYS A 75 -31.12 5.16 -40.17
N ARG A 76 -30.07 5.83 -39.70
CA ARG A 76 -28.99 6.44 -40.51
C ARG A 76 -27.67 6.31 -39.74
N THR A 77 -26.77 5.45 -40.19
CA THR A 77 -25.65 5.75 -41.10
C THR A 77 -24.62 6.68 -40.47
N LEU A 78 -23.40 6.17 -40.42
CA LEU A 78 -22.15 6.85 -40.17
C LEU A 78 -22.03 8.04 -41.14
N ASP A 79 -22.30 9.26 -40.68
CA ASP A 79 -21.82 10.51 -41.29
C ASP A 79 -22.02 11.73 -40.38
N ASP A 80 -21.11 12.69 -40.53
CA ASP A 80 -20.72 13.81 -39.68
C ASP A 80 -21.83 14.70 -39.06
N SER A 81 -22.01 14.62 -37.73
CA SER A 81 -22.59 15.71 -36.92
C SER A 81 -22.38 15.51 -35.41
N ILE A 82 -21.12 15.39 -34.98
CA ILE A 82 -20.70 15.53 -33.56
C ILE A 82 -20.24 16.97 -33.33
N ASP A 83 -21.15 17.95 -33.40
CA ASP A 83 -20.73 19.36 -33.19
C ASP A 83 -21.71 20.25 -32.41
N GLU A 84 -22.75 19.69 -31.78
CA GLU A 84 -23.69 20.49 -30.95
C GLU A 84 -23.94 19.95 -29.52
N VAL A 85 -23.09 19.03 -29.03
CA VAL A 85 -23.14 18.52 -27.63
C VAL A 85 -21.90 18.94 -26.82
N PHE A 86 -21.01 19.76 -27.40
CA PHE A 86 -19.93 20.42 -26.67
C PHE A 86 -20.38 21.82 -26.26
N ASP A 87 -20.44 22.05 -24.94
CA ASP A 87 -20.54 23.38 -24.36
C ASP A 87 -19.47 24.28 -25.00
N HIS A 88 -19.87 25.43 -25.56
CA HIS A 88 -18.95 26.42 -26.14
C HIS A 88 -18.16 27.19 -25.05
N SER A 89 -17.92 26.58 -23.89
CA SER A 89 -16.99 27.07 -22.89
C SER A 89 -15.55 26.78 -23.35
N ALA A 90 -14.79 27.85 -23.53
CA ALA A 90 -13.41 27.88 -24.00
C ALA A 90 -12.41 27.18 -23.05
N ASP A 91 -12.48 25.84 -22.96
CA ASP A 91 -11.68 25.01 -22.03
C ASP A 91 -10.35 24.52 -22.62
N PHE A 92 -10.04 24.86 -23.87
CA PHE A 92 -8.74 24.53 -24.50
C PHE A 92 -8.04 25.73 -25.14
N GLN A 93 -8.08 26.89 -24.48
CA GLN A 93 -7.04 27.89 -24.68
C GLN A 93 -5.94 27.66 -23.63
N PRO A 94 -4.65 27.60 -24.00
CA PRO A 94 -3.58 27.66 -23.03
C PRO A 94 -3.67 29.02 -22.33
N ARG A 95 -4.33 29.06 -21.16
CA ARG A 95 -4.24 30.19 -20.25
C ARG A 95 -2.82 30.19 -19.73
N ILE A 96 -1.95 30.92 -20.41
CA ILE A 96 -0.64 31.30 -19.89
C ILE A 96 -0.94 32.07 -18.62
N ASN A 97 -0.88 31.38 -17.48
CA ASN A 97 -0.97 32.01 -16.18
C ASN A 97 0.27 32.91 -16.07
N VAL A 98 0.09 34.21 -16.30
CA VAL A 98 1.12 35.24 -16.17
C VAL A 98 1.55 35.44 -14.70
N HIS A 99 1.11 34.57 -13.80
CA HIS A 99 1.68 34.36 -12.47
C HIS A 99 2.60 33.13 -12.45
N SER A 100 3.44 33.02 -13.47
CA SER A 100 4.64 32.22 -13.39
C SER A 100 5.48 32.74 -12.21
N PRO A 101 5.89 31.88 -11.25
CA PRO A 101 6.82 32.27 -10.19
C PRO A 101 8.23 32.59 -10.73
N PHE A 102 8.45 32.49 -12.04
CA PHE A 102 9.70 32.82 -12.72
C PHE A 102 9.63 34.13 -13.53
N ALA A 103 8.51 34.87 -13.51
CA ALA A 103 8.34 36.12 -14.25
C ALA A 103 8.45 37.39 -13.37
N SER A 104 9.06 37.29 -12.19
CA SER A 104 9.34 38.43 -11.32
C SER A 104 10.83 38.44 -11.00
N THR A 105 11.59 39.31 -11.65
CA THR A 105 12.99 39.63 -11.30
C THR A 105 13.12 40.39 -9.98
N GLU A 106 12.04 40.54 -9.22
CA GLU A 106 12.00 41.25 -7.95
C GLU A 106 11.33 40.35 -6.90
N GLN A 107 12.16 39.61 -6.14
CA GLN A 107 11.97 39.15 -4.75
C GLN A 107 12.78 37.87 -4.48
N LEU A 108 14.10 37.93 -4.69
CA LEU A 108 15.04 36.89 -4.23
C LEU A 108 15.47 37.09 -2.75
N SER A 109 14.88 38.04 -2.03
CA SER A 109 15.28 38.41 -0.66
C SER A 109 14.27 38.05 0.43
N GLN A 110 13.15 37.39 0.10
CA GLN A 110 12.11 36.99 1.08
C GLN A 110 11.69 35.51 0.95
N ALA A 111 12.57 34.63 0.47
CA ALA A 111 12.36 33.18 0.47
C ALA A 111 12.62 32.53 1.85
N GLY A 112 12.32 33.24 2.94
CA GLY A 112 12.30 32.70 4.29
C GLY A 112 10.93 32.99 4.88
N GLN A 113 10.17 31.92 5.17
CA GLN A 113 8.89 31.93 5.89
C GLN A 113 7.67 32.34 5.04
N ARG A 114 7.20 31.42 4.18
CA ARG A 114 5.75 31.34 3.89
C ARG A 114 5.12 30.33 4.84
N PRO A 115 4.02 30.67 5.53
CA PRO A 115 3.28 29.71 6.33
C PRO A 115 2.72 28.62 5.41
N THR A 116 2.77 27.39 5.89
CA THR A 116 2.32 26.18 5.19
C THR A 116 0.92 26.40 4.62
N GLN A 117 0.81 26.48 3.28
CA GLN A 117 -0.50 26.42 2.63
C GLN A 117 -1.16 25.12 3.06
N SER A 118 -2.31 25.23 3.73
CA SER A 118 -3.13 24.10 4.21
C SER A 118 -3.30 23.09 3.08
N ARG A 119 -2.55 21.98 3.15
CA ARG A 119 -2.60 20.95 2.13
C ARG A 119 -3.98 20.30 2.19
N ARG A 120 -4.67 20.32 1.05
CA ARG A 120 -5.99 19.70 0.93
C ARG A 120 -5.81 18.19 1.10
N ARG A 121 -6.54 17.60 2.04
CA ARG A 121 -6.62 16.15 2.21
C ARG A 121 -7.04 15.52 0.88
N LEU A 122 -6.39 14.41 0.52
CA LEU A 122 -6.73 13.65 -0.69
C LEU A 122 -8.20 13.23 -0.66
N SER A 123 -8.89 13.23 -1.80
CA SER A 123 -10.25 12.70 -1.91
C SER A 123 -10.28 11.20 -1.60
N SER A 124 -11.45 10.64 -1.24
CA SER A 124 -11.58 9.19 -1.01
C SER A 124 -11.12 8.35 -2.21
N SER A 125 -11.42 8.81 -3.44
CA SER A 125 -10.94 8.17 -4.67
C SER A 125 -9.42 8.24 -4.84
N GLN A 126 -8.78 9.36 -4.47
CA GLN A 126 -7.33 9.49 -4.46
C GLN A 126 -6.67 8.65 -3.38
N GLN A 127 -7.27 8.56 -2.19
CA GLN A 127 -6.81 7.69 -1.10
C GLN A 127 -6.86 6.22 -1.52
N SER A 128 -7.95 5.80 -2.18
CA SER A 128 -8.08 4.43 -2.71
C SER A 128 -7.01 4.12 -3.76
N LYS A 129 -6.78 5.04 -4.72
CA LYS A 129 -5.70 4.91 -5.71
C LYS A 129 -4.32 4.86 -5.08
N PHE A 130 -4.09 5.66 -4.03
CA PHE A 130 -2.84 5.64 -3.28
C PHE A 130 -2.61 4.28 -2.62
N VAL A 131 -3.63 3.72 -1.97
CA VAL A 131 -3.59 2.40 -1.33
C VAL A 131 -3.27 1.32 -2.37
N SER A 132 -4.04 1.26 -3.45
CA SER A 132 -3.81 0.30 -4.54
C SER A 132 -2.39 0.42 -5.11
N TYR A 133 -1.91 1.64 -5.33
CA TYR A 133 -0.54 1.85 -5.78
C TYR A 133 0.50 1.32 -4.79
N CYS A 134 0.36 1.63 -3.48
CA CYS A 134 1.29 1.14 -2.47
C CYS A 134 1.31 -0.39 -2.40
N ASP A 135 0.13 -1.02 -2.42
CA ASP A 135 0.02 -2.49 -2.42
C ASP A 135 0.65 -3.11 -3.68
N GLU A 136 0.38 -2.54 -4.86
CA GLU A 136 0.99 -2.98 -6.12
C GLU A 136 2.51 -2.85 -6.09
N GLN A 137 3.04 -1.74 -5.59
CA GLN A 137 4.49 -1.53 -5.48
C GLN A 137 5.13 -2.49 -4.48
N LEU A 138 4.51 -2.72 -3.31
CA LEU A 138 5.03 -3.70 -2.34
C LEU A 138 4.99 -5.12 -2.90
N MET A 139 3.92 -5.49 -3.60
CA MET A 139 3.83 -6.78 -4.28
C MET A 139 4.87 -6.90 -5.40
N TYR A 140 5.15 -5.82 -6.14
CA TYR A 140 6.19 -5.78 -7.16
C TYR A 140 7.58 -6.02 -6.54
N VAL A 141 7.91 -5.31 -5.46
CA VAL A 141 9.16 -5.49 -4.71
C VAL A 141 9.27 -6.93 -4.20
N GLN A 142 8.22 -7.45 -3.56
CA GLN A 142 8.18 -8.81 -3.04
C GLN A 142 8.39 -9.86 -4.15
N ARG A 143 7.72 -9.70 -5.30
CA ARG A 143 7.89 -10.61 -6.45
C ARG A 143 9.33 -10.61 -6.95
N LYS A 144 9.96 -9.44 -7.11
CA LYS A 144 11.37 -9.35 -7.53
C LYS A 144 12.32 -9.95 -6.48
N MET A 145 12.02 -9.77 -5.21
CA MET A 145 12.78 -10.40 -4.12
C MET A 145 12.69 -11.93 -4.13
N VAL A 146 11.51 -12.49 -4.44
CA VAL A 146 11.33 -13.95 -4.59
C VAL A 146 12.02 -14.47 -5.86
N GLN A 147 11.93 -13.74 -6.97
CA GLN A 147 12.58 -14.11 -8.24
C GLN A 147 14.10 -14.19 -8.12
N ASN A 148 14.70 -13.32 -7.31
CA ASN A 148 16.13 -13.34 -6.98
C ASN A 148 16.60 -14.65 -6.32
N ARG A 149 15.68 -15.48 -5.80
CA ARG A 149 15.99 -16.73 -5.06
C ARG A 149 15.76 -18.02 -5.84
N GLY A 150 15.54 -17.96 -7.16
CA GLY A 150 15.65 -19.18 -7.98
C GLY A 150 14.53 -19.45 -8.98
N LEU A 151 13.69 -18.45 -9.32
CA LEU A 151 12.78 -18.61 -10.46
C LEU A 151 13.37 -18.02 -11.76
N ASN A 152 13.91 -16.80 -11.71
CA ASN A 152 14.45 -16.10 -12.90
C ASN A 152 15.54 -15.10 -12.48
N VAL A 153 16.82 -15.46 -12.66
CA VAL A 153 17.98 -14.62 -12.31
C VAL A 153 17.93 -13.24 -13.02
N ASN A 154 17.33 -13.18 -14.20
CA ASN A 154 17.26 -11.96 -15.01
C ASN A 154 16.13 -10.99 -14.62
N GLN A 155 15.18 -11.39 -13.76
CA GLN A 155 14.01 -10.57 -13.42
C GLN A 155 14.02 -10.07 -11.97
N GLY A 156 14.92 -10.58 -11.12
CA GLY A 156 15.07 -10.18 -9.73
C GLY A 156 15.90 -8.90 -9.52
N TYR A 157 16.15 -8.58 -8.25
CA TYR A 157 17.11 -7.53 -7.88
C TYR A 157 18.55 -8.02 -8.05
N ALA A 158 19.35 -7.34 -8.87
CA ALA A 158 20.76 -7.68 -9.05
C ALA A 158 21.60 -7.33 -7.81
N SER A 159 21.24 -6.23 -7.13
CA SER A 159 21.97 -5.75 -5.94
C SER A 159 21.01 -5.26 -4.85
N LEU A 160 21.53 -5.20 -3.61
CA LEU A 160 20.83 -4.55 -2.50
C LEU A 160 20.57 -3.06 -2.80
N VAL A 161 21.42 -2.42 -3.60
CA VAL A 161 21.24 -1.02 -4.01
C VAL A 161 19.96 -0.83 -4.81
N ASP A 162 19.65 -1.74 -5.73
CA ASP A 162 18.44 -1.67 -6.55
C ASP A 162 17.17 -1.81 -5.70
N LEU A 163 17.20 -2.71 -4.71
CA LEU A 163 16.12 -2.84 -3.73
C LEU A 163 15.96 -1.56 -2.91
N ILE A 164 17.06 -1.02 -2.37
CA ILE A 164 17.03 0.21 -1.57
C ILE A 164 16.45 1.35 -2.40
N LEU A 165 16.81 1.46 -3.69
CA LEU A 165 16.30 2.51 -4.57
C LEU A 165 14.79 2.39 -4.81
N ASP A 166 14.27 1.20 -5.05
CA ASP A 166 12.83 1.02 -5.26
C ASP A 166 12.04 1.27 -3.97
N LEU A 167 12.50 0.75 -2.83
CA LEU A 167 11.90 1.04 -1.53
C LEU A 167 12.00 2.53 -1.17
N LYS A 168 13.12 3.19 -1.49
CA LYS A 168 13.31 4.63 -1.26
C LYS A 168 12.32 5.46 -2.07
N LYS A 169 12.10 5.14 -3.36
CA LYS A 169 11.07 5.82 -4.17
C LYS A 169 9.69 5.69 -3.54
N LEU A 170 9.36 4.50 -3.04
CA LEU A 170 8.08 4.26 -2.38
C LEU A 170 7.98 5.04 -1.06
N VAL A 171 9.04 5.07 -0.24
CA VAL A 171 9.10 5.88 0.98
C VAL A 171 8.99 7.37 0.68
N ASP A 172 9.67 7.88 -0.34
CA ASP A 172 9.57 9.27 -0.79
C ASP A 172 8.14 9.61 -1.22
N PHE A 173 7.50 8.72 -1.99
CA PHE A 173 6.12 8.89 -2.42
C PHE A 173 5.15 8.92 -1.23
N ILE A 174 5.28 7.97 -0.31
CA ILE A 174 4.45 7.92 0.89
C ILE A 174 4.66 9.16 1.75
N TRP A 175 5.91 9.55 1.99
CA TRP A 175 6.24 10.73 2.79
C TRP A 175 5.76 12.03 2.14
N PHE A 176 5.87 12.14 0.81
CA PHE A 176 5.31 13.25 0.06
C PHE A 176 3.79 13.37 0.25
N SER A 177 3.06 12.27 0.39
CA SER A 177 1.63 12.34 0.68
C SER A 177 1.30 12.80 2.12
N ILE A 178 2.24 12.67 3.05
CA ILE A 178 2.09 13.11 4.45
C ILE A 178 2.48 14.59 4.59
N ASP A 179 3.75 14.88 4.34
CA ASP A 179 4.39 16.17 4.62
C ASP A 179 4.67 16.95 3.33
N GLY A 180 4.70 16.26 2.20
CA GLY A 180 4.89 16.91 0.91
C GLY A 180 6.29 17.33 0.57
N CYS A 181 7.24 16.80 1.34
CA CYS A 181 8.64 16.76 0.98
C CYS A 181 8.82 15.66 -0.08
N SER A 182 9.30 16.03 -1.26
CA SER A 182 9.50 15.10 -2.37
C SER A 182 10.76 14.23 -2.21
N ASN A 183 11.74 14.69 -1.44
CA ASN A 183 12.95 13.94 -1.16
C ASN A 183 13.21 13.85 0.34
N THR A 184 13.05 12.66 0.89
CA THR A 184 13.30 12.38 2.31
C THR A 184 14.75 12.53 2.73
N GLU A 185 15.73 12.64 1.82
CA GLU A 185 17.12 12.93 2.21
C GLU A 185 17.28 14.30 2.87
N VAL A 186 16.38 15.24 2.60
CA VAL A 186 16.33 16.55 3.27
C VAL A 186 16.16 16.39 4.78
N LEU A 187 15.53 15.31 5.23
CA LEU A 187 15.33 15.00 6.65
C LEU A 187 16.66 14.72 7.40
N LEU A 188 17.70 14.27 6.69
CA LEU A 188 18.99 13.96 7.30
C LEU A 188 19.72 15.19 7.82
N GLY A 189 19.49 16.37 7.22
CA GLY A 189 20.05 17.64 7.66
C GLY A 189 19.18 18.41 8.65
N GLN A 190 17.98 17.92 8.95
CA GLN A 190 17.02 18.60 9.80
C GLN A 190 17.01 18.01 11.21
N GLY A 191 17.17 18.85 12.23
CA GLY A 191 16.91 18.46 13.61
C GLY A 191 15.42 18.17 13.81
N ILE A 192 15.09 17.16 14.62
CA ILE A 192 13.71 16.90 15.08
C ILE A 192 13.47 17.81 16.28
N GLU A 193 13.59 19.13 16.10
CA GLU A 193 13.32 20.06 17.17
C GLU A 193 11.81 20.32 17.28
N ARG A 194 11.34 20.52 18.52
CA ARG A 194 9.94 20.76 18.89
C ARG A 194 9.25 21.89 18.12
N ARG A 195 10.03 22.82 17.56
CA ARG A 195 9.56 23.94 16.71
C ARG A 195 8.77 23.44 15.49
N VAL A 196 9.08 22.25 14.98
CA VAL A 196 8.36 21.66 13.84
C VAL A 196 6.91 21.29 14.20
N ALA A 197 6.59 21.01 15.48
CA ALA A 197 5.21 20.71 15.89
C ALA A 197 4.32 21.96 15.97
N GLU A 198 4.91 23.14 16.25
CA GLU A 198 4.24 24.44 16.21
C GLU A 198 3.91 24.82 14.76
N ASP A 199 4.80 24.48 13.81
CA ASP A 199 4.59 24.73 12.37
C ASP A 199 3.35 24.01 11.79
N TYR A 200 2.88 22.92 12.43
CA TYR A 200 1.71 22.17 12.00
C TYR A 200 0.45 22.44 12.83
N GLU A 201 0.47 23.37 13.77
CA GLU A 201 -0.71 23.73 14.55
C GLU A 201 -1.82 24.27 13.63
N GLY A 202 -3.03 23.74 13.77
CA GLY A 202 -4.18 24.11 12.92
C GLY A 202 -4.16 23.53 11.50
N THR A 203 -3.16 22.75 11.13
CA THR A 203 -3.15 22.04 9.84
C THR A 203 -4.07 20.81 9.87
N GLN A 204 -4.51 20.35 8.70
CA GLN A 204 -5.39 19.17 8.59
C GLN A 204 -4.57 17.88 8.57
N ASN A 205 -5.12 16.82 9.16
CA ASN A 205 -4.50 15.50 9.12
C ASN A 205 -4.51 14.95 7.69
N THR A 206 -3.31 14.71 7.16
CA THR A 206 -3.08 14.09 5.86
C THR A 206 -2.89 12.58 5.93
N ASN A 207 -2.79 12.01 7.15
CA ASN A 207 -2.62 10.59 7.37
C ASN A 207 -3.96 9.83 7.33
N PHE A 208 -4.04 8.82 6.46
CA PHE A 208 -5.17 7.91 6.29
C PHE A 208 -4.73 6.43 6.18
N GLY A 209 -3.52 6.10 6.62
CA GLY A 209 -2.95 4.75 6.53
C GLY A 209 -1.49 4.73 6.06
N GLN A 210 -0.89 5.87 5.74
CA GLN A 210 0.51 5.93 5.29
C GLN A 210 1.50 5.40 6.34
N SER A 211 1.24 5.65 7.63
CA SER A 211 2.08 5.15 8.72
C SER A 211 2.18 3.62 8.72
N TYR A 212 1.09 2.92 8.41
CA TYR A 212 1.08 1.46 8.29
C TYR A 212 2.05 0.97 7.20
N TYR A 213 2.04 1.60 6.01
CA TYR A 213 2.94 1.24 4.92
C TYR A 213 4.40 1.50 5.27
N LEU A 214 4.72 2.60 5.94
CA LEU A 214 6.09 2.90 6.39
C LEU A 214 6.61 1.85 7.38
N ILE A 215 5.77 1.45 8.35
CA ILE A 215 6.09 0.39 9.31
C ILE A 215 6.33 -0.94 8.58
N ARG A 216 5.42 -1.31 7.65
CA ARG A 216 5.55 -2.53 6.84
C ARG A 216 6.82 -2.53 6.01
N ILE A 217 7.14 -1.43 5.33
CA ILE A 217 8.37 -1.28 4.55
C ILE A 217 9.60 -1.50 5.44
N SER A 218 9.59 -0.97 6.66
CA SER A 218 10.73 -1.10 7.58
C SER A 218 10.94 -2.54 8.05
N ASP A 219 9.85 -3.26 8.32
CA ASP A 219 9.89 -4.68 8.69
C ASP A 219 10.35 -5.55 7.50
N ASP A 220 9.73 -5.36 6.33
CA ASP A 220 10.07 -6.09 5.11
C ASP A 220 11.53 -5.83 4.68
N PHE A 221 11.99 -4.57 4.78
CA PHE A 221 13.37 -4.19 4.44
C PHE A 221 14.40 -4.88 5.32
N LEU A 222 14.11 -5.00 6.63
CA LEU A 222 14.95 -5.75 7.57
C LEU A 222 15.08 -7.23 7.17
N ASP A 223 14.01 -7.82 6.66
CA ASP A 223 14.03 -9.20 6.18
C ASP A 223 14.69 -9.36 4.82
N TYR A 224 14.64 -8.35 3.97
CA TYR A 224 15.27 -8.38 2.65
C TYR A 224 16.78 -8.13 2.69
N MET A 225 17.29 -7.27 3.58
CA MET A 225 18.73 -6.95 3.62
C MET A 225 19.62 -8.16 3.86
N ASP A 226 19.16 -9.12 4.68
CA ASP A 226 19.89 -10.34 5.02
C ASP A 226 19.96 -11.35 3.86
N LYS A 227 19.23 -11.08 2.77
CA LYS A 227 19.19 -11.96 1.60
C LYS A 227 20.28 -11.65 0.58
N PHE A 228 21.04 -10.57 0.76
CA PHE A 228 22.10 -10.15 -0.15
C PHE A 228 23.48 -10.36 0.49
N SER A 229 24.36 -11.07 -0.20
CA SER A 229 25.75 -11.29 0.23
C SER A 229 26.57 -10.02 0.04
N LEU A 230 27.01 -9.40 1.13
CA LEU A 230 27.95 -8.26 1.09
C LEU A 230 29.41 -8.67 0.95
N GLU A 231 29.71 -9.96 1.15
CA GLU A 231 31.06 -10.55 1.08
C GLU A 231 31.60 -10.63 -0.35
N GLU A 232 30.71 -10.84 -1.31
CA GLU A 232 31.05 -11.05 -2.72
C GLU A 232 31.26 -9.74 -3.49
N LEU A 233 30.99 -8.61 -2.85
CA LEU A 233 31.11 -7.28 -3.46
C LEU A 233 32.54 -6.75 -3.35
N ASP A 234 32.97 -6.02 -4.38
CA ASP A 234 34.20 -5.23 -4.35
C ASP A 234 34.11 -4.10 -3.30
N ASP A 235 35.28 -3.59 -2.87
CA ASP A 235 35.37 -2.57 -1.82
C ASP A 235 34.55 -1.31 -2.11
N GLU A 236 34.51 -0.87 -3.37
CA GLU A 236 33.79 0.34 -3.78
C GLU A 236 32.27 0.12 -3.75
N SER A 237 31.79 -0.94 -4.40
CA SER A 237 30.37 -1.31 -4.37
C SER A 237 29.88 -1.58 -2.96
N ARG A 238 30.70 -2.21 -2.13
CA ARG A 238 30.39 -2.48 -0.73
C ARG A 238 30.20 -1.20 0.08
N ARG A 239 31.14 -0.25 -0.01
CA ARG A 239 31.01 1.07 0.66
C ARG A 239 29.79 1.84 0.16
N SER A 240 29.54 1.84 -1.15
CA SER A 240 28.38 2.48 -1.77
C SER A 240 27.06 1.88 -1.27
N THR A 241 26.99 0.55 -1.20
CA THR A 241 25.83 -0.20 -0.70
C THR A 241 25.55 0.14 0.76
N LEU A 242 26.58 0.09 1.61
CA LEU A 242 26.45 0.42 3.03
C LEU A 242 26.04 1.88 3.25
N SER A 243 26.62 2.82 2.50
CA SER A 243 26.23 4.23 2.57
C SER A 243 24.72 4.41 2.29
N ARG A 244 24.19 3.72 1.27
CA ARG A 244 22.76 3.77 0.93
C ARG A 244 21.89 3.07 1.98
N LEU A 245 22.35 1.95 2.52
CA LEU A 245 21.68 1.22 3.60
C LEU A 245 21.52 2.12 4.84
N PHE A 246 22.61 2.72 5.32
CA PHE A 246 22.56 3.60 6.48
C PHE A 246 21.73 4.85 6.23
N LYS A 247 21.84 5.46 5.04
CA LYS A 247 20.96 6.59 4.67
C LYS A 247 19.48 6.21 4.73
N MET A 248 19.10 5.05 4.18
CA MET A 248 17.72 4.57 4.24
C MET A 248 17.23 4.39 5.68
N LEU A 249 18.04 3.74 6.53
CA LEU A 249 17.71 3.52 7.94
C LEU A 249 17.58 4.84 8.72
N LEU A 250 18.48 5.79 8.51
CA LEU A 250 18.43 7.11 9.14
C LEU A 250 17.22 7.92 8.67
N ILE A 251 16.83 7.81 7.40
CA ILE A 251 15.62 8.44 6.89
C ILE A 251 14.39 7.86 7.57
N LEU A 252 14.28 6.54 7.65
CA LEU A 252 13.19 5.87 8.35
C LEU A 252 13.13 6.29 9.82
N ASP A 253 14.28 6.38 10.50
CA ASP A 253 14.37 6.86 11.88
C ASP A 253 13.80 8.28 12.04
N LYS A 254 14.21 9.21 11.17
CA LYS A 254 13.69 10.60 11.21
C LYS A 254 12.20 10.67 10.90
N ILE A 255 11.73 9.89 9.93
CA ILE A 255 10.30 9.79 9.58
C ILE A 255 9.49 9.34 10.79
N PHE A 256 9.91 8.25 11.44
CA PHE A 256 9.15 7.72 12.56
C PHE A 256 9.22 8.58 13.80
N ALA A 257 10.38 9.16 14.13
CA ALA A 257 10.48 10.08 15.24
C ALA A 257 9.51 11.28 15.06
N ARG A 258 9.38 11.81 13.84
CA ARG A 258 8.36 12.84 13.53
C ARG A 258 6.93 12.34 13.71
N LEU A 259 6.63 11.12 13.26
CA LEU A 259 5.31 10.51 13.42
C LEU A 259 4.97 10.18 14.89
N ILE A 260 5.97 9.90 15.73
CA ILE A 260 5.79 9.68 17.18
C ILE A 260 5.46 10.99 17.89
N ASP A 261 6.19 12.06 17.56
CA ASP A 261 6.04 13.38 18.17
C ASP A 261 4.81 14.14 17.68
N GLY A 262 4.25 13.74 16.54
CA GLY A 262 3.20 14.50 15.85
C GLY A 262 3.74 15.72 15.13
N ALA A 263 5.02 15.69 14.73
CA ALA A 263 5.68 16.72 13.93
C ALA A 263 5.36 16.53 12.43
N VAL A 264 4.07 16.39 12.12
CA VAL A 264 3.50 16.20 10.78
C VAL A 264 2.15 16.93 10.67
N PRO A 265 1.62 17.18 9.45
CA PRO A 265 0.33 17.84 9.28
C PRO A 265 -0.82 17.17 10.06
N GLY A 266 -1.64 17.99 10.71
CA GLY A 266 -2.70 17.57 11.62
C GLY A 266 -2.23 17.04 12.96
N GLN A 267 -0.94 17.23 13.28
CA GLN A 267 -0.29 16.73 14.49
C GLN A 267 -0.57 15.25 14.75
N TYR A 268 -0.68 14.48 13.66
CA TYR A 268 -0.98 13.06 13.73
C TYR A 268 0.14 12.31 14.47
N LYS A 269 -0.25 11.56 15.50
CA LYS A 269 0.67 10.74 16.31
C LYS A 269 0.42 9.27 16.07
N LEU A 270 1.49 8.48 16.03
CA LEU A 270 1.38 7.02 16.02
C LEU A 270 0.63 6.51 17.26
N SER A 271 -0.17 5.47 17.04
CA SER A 271 -0.87 4.76 18.11
C SER A 271 0.13 4.06 19.03
N GLY A 272 -0.28 3.77 20.28
CA GLY A 272 0.56 3.01 21.22
C GLY A 272 0.99 1.64 20.65
N THR A 273 0.07 0.97 19.97
CA THR A 273 0.35 -0.31 19.29
C THR A 273 1.39 -0.16 18.19
N ASP A 274 1.31 0.89 17.37
CA ASP A 274 2.30 1.15 16.32
C ASP A 274 3.67 1.48 16.90
N LYS A 275 3.73 2.22 18.01
CA LYS A 275 4.98 2.50 18.73
C LYS A 275 5.65 1.21 19.22
N VAL A 276 4.88 0.30 19.82
CA VAL A 276 5.40 -1.01 20.27
C VAL A 276 5.92 -1.84 19.10
N ARG A 277 5.15 -1.92 18.00
CA ARG A 277 5.59 -2.62 16.78
C ARG A 277 6.89 -2.04 16.23
N LEU A 278 6.96 -0.71 16.16
CA LEU A 278 8.13 -0.01 15.66
C LEU A 278 9.35 -0.19 16.56
N SER A 279 9.18 -0.14 17.88
CA SER A 279 10.24 -0.45 18.85
C SER A 279 10.80 -1.86 18.62
N GLY A 280 9.94 -2.87 18.43
CA GLY A 280 10.39 -4.23 18.09
C GLY A 280 11.11 -4.34 16.75
N ILE A 281 10.75 -3.55 15.73
CA ILE A 281 11.47 -3.49 14.45
C ILE A 281 12.83 -2.80 14.63
N ALA A 282 12.86 -1.68 15.36
CA ALA A 282 14.07 -0.90 15.61
C ALA A 282 15.12 -1.71 16.39
N GLU A 283 14.71 -2.39 17.47
CA GLU A 283 15.58 -3.26 18.26
C GLU A 283 16.15 -4.42 17.42
N ARG A 284 15.29 -5.12 16.66
CA ARG A 284 15.75 -6.18 15.76
C ARG A 284 16.73 -5.64 14.70
N THR A 285 16.51 -4.43 14.19
CA THR A 285 17.43 -3.80 13.22
C THR A 285 18.78 -3.50 13.86
N ARG A 286 18.81 -2.99 15.09
CA ARG A 286 20.06 -2.72 15.84
C ARG A 286 20.86 -3.98 16.15
N VAL A 287 20.24 -5.15 16.18
CA VAL A 287 20.93 -6.43 16.33
C VAL A 287 21.33 -7.01 14.97
N LYS A 288 20.44 -6.99 13.99
CA LYS A 288 20.63 -7.66 12.70
C LYS A 288 21.71 -6.99 11.84
N VAL A 289 21.75 -5.66 11.82
CA VAL A 289 22.72 -4.92 10.99
C VAL A 289 24.15 -5.17 11.45
N PRO A 290 24.50 -5.07 12.75
CA PRO A 290 25.85 -5.44 13.22
C PRO A 290 26.21 -6.89 12.92
N ASN A 291 25.31 -7.84 13.17
CA ASN A 291 25.56 -9.25 12.88
C ASN A 291 25.80 -9.50 11.38
N MET A 292 25.13 -8.75 10.50
CA MET A 292 25.38 -8.79 9.05
C MET A 292 26.77 -8.24 8.70
N LEU A 293 27.18 -7.12 9.30
CA LEU A 293 28.51 -6.54 9.08
C LEU A 293 29.64 -7.43 9.61
N GLU A 294 29.44 -8.06 10.76
CA GLU A 294 30.40 -8.98 11.39
C GLU A 294 30.61 -10.23 10.53
N ARG A 295 29.52 -10.85 10.03
CA ARG A 295 29.59 -11.98 9.08
C ARG A 295 30.40 -11.60 7.85
N ALA A 296 30.13 -10.42 7.28
CA ALA A 296 30.85 -9.92 6.11
C ALA A 296 32.27 -9.38 6.41
N HIS A 297 32.76 -9.52 7.65
CA HIS A 297 34.05 -9.01 8.12
C HIS A 297 34.29 -7.52 7.87
N ILE A 298 33.22 -6.71 7.90
CA ILE A 298 33.26 -5.28 7.64
C ILE A 298 33.47 -4.54 8.97
N ARG A 299 34.48 -3.65 9.02
CA ARG A 299 34.80 -2.83 10.19
C ARG A 299 34.70 -1.34 9.85
N GLY A 300 34.57 -0.51 10.89
CA GLY A 300 34.63 0.96 10.76
C GLY A 300 33.29 1.68 10.81
N TYR A 301 32.16 0.96 10.85
CA TYR A 301 30.81 1.54 10.90
C TYR A 301 30.19 1.58 12.30
N HIS A 302 31.03 1.62 13.35
CA HIS A 302 30.56 1.58 14.73
C HIS A 302 29.66 2.78 15.06
N TYR A 303 30.00 3.96 14.55
CA TYR A 303 29.20 5.16 14.75
C TYR A 303 27.82 5.03 14.08
N GLU A 304 27.77 4.64 12.80
CA GLU A 304 26.53 4.50 12.06
C GLU A 304 25.61 3.44 12.68
N VAL A 305 26.18 2.33 13.15
CA VAL A 305 25.46 1.29 13.89
C VAL A 305 24.81 1.85 15.15
N THR A 306 25.51 2.70 15.92
CA THR A 306 24.93 3.30 17.13
C THR A 306 23.76 4.23 16.84
N LYS A 307 23.72 4.82 15.63
CA LYS A 307 22.70 5.76 15.18
C LYS A 307 21.47 5.09 14.54
N ILE A 308 21.45 3.77 14.37
CA ILE A 308 20.29 3.06 13.83
C ILE A 308 19.10 3.18 14.79
N TYR A 309 18.02 3.81 14.32
CA TYR A 309 16.76 4.01 15.06
C TYR A 309 16.94 4.65 16.45
N GLU A 310 18.00 5.43 16.67
CA GLU A 310 18.27 6.07 17.95
C GLU A 310 17.11 7.00 18.35
N GLU A 311 16.71 7.89 17.44
CA GLU A 311 15.68 8.91 17.70
C GLU A 311 14.30 8.30 17.92
N THR A 312 14.00 7.24 17.18
CA THR A 312 12.77 6.46 17.30
C THR A 312 12.69 5.76 18.64
N LEU A 313 13.75 5.06 19.05
CA LEU A 313 13.77 4.30 20.31
C LEU A 313 13.70 5.22 21.52
N ASP A 314 14.40 6.35 21.50
CA ASP A 314 14.37 7.35 22.58
C ASP A 314 12.96 7.91 22.82
N ARG A 315 12.08 7.88 21.81
CA ARG A 315 10.69 8.38 21.88
C ARG A 315 9.64 7.30 22.11
N CYS A 316 10.01 6.04 21.90
CA CYS A 316 9.14 4.89 22.18
C CYS A 316 9.18 4.45 23.66
N GLY A 317 10.24 4.83 24.38
CA GLY A 317 10.43 4.57 25.82
C GLY A 317 9.62 5.43 26.76
#